data_AF-A0A6B3ITP6-F1
#
_entry.id   AF-A0A6B3ITP6-F1
#
_cell.length_a   1.000
_cell.length_b   1.000
_cell.length_c   1.000
_cell.angle_alpha   90.00
_cell.angle_beta   90.00
_cell.angle_gamma   90.00
#
_symmetry.space_group_name_H-M   'P 1'
#
loop_
_entity.id
_entity.type
_entity.pdbx_description
1 polymer ?
#
loop_
_entity_poly.entity_id
_entity_poly.type
_entity_poly.pdbx_seq_one_letter_code
_entity_poly.pdbx_strand_id
1 'polypeptide(L)'
;NTDARSSFSNFGAVVDIFAPGSSITSTWNTSDSATNTISGTSMASPHVAGAAAIYLADNPGSTPAQVSAGLVAASTPNVVGNPGTGSPNRLLYVGAGSTNPPGKKFENTTGYAINDNSTVESPVTVTGITGNAPAALQVPVNISHTYIGDLKID
;
A
#
# COMPACT_ATOMS: atom_id res chain seq x y z
N ASN A 1 -8.78 0.18 -21.10
CA ASN A 1 -7.32 0.12 -20.86
C ASN A 1 -6.77 -1.00 -21.74
N THR A 2 -5.65 -0.79 -22.44
CA THR A 2 -5.10 -1.77 -23.40
C THR A 2 -3.77 -2.37 -22.96
N ASP A 3 -3.35 -2.07 -21.72
CA ASP A 3 -2.03 -2.37 -21.16
C ASP A 3 -0.86 -2.03 -22.10
N ALA A 4 -1.07 -1.10 -23.02
CA ALA A 4 -0.08 -0.72 -24.02
C ALA A 4 0.86 0.33 -23.46
N ARG A 5 2.14 0.26 -23.87
CA ARG A 5 3.10 1.34 -23.65
C ARG A 5 2.53 2.66 -24.21
N SER A 6 2.57 3.71 -23.41
CA SER A 6 2.19 5.05 -23.85
C SER A 6 3.06 5.50 -25.02
N SER A 7 2.49 6.18 -26.01
CA SER A 7 3.21 6.61 -27.22
C SER A 7 4.47 7.45 -26.91
N PHE A 8 4.39 8.29 -25.87
CA PHE A 8 5.47 9.16 -25.40
C PHE A 8 6.56 8.45 -24.56
N SER A 9 6.35 7.21 -24.12
CA SER A 9 7.25 6.53 -23.18
C SER A 9 8.53 6.09 -23.89
N ASN A 10 9.69 6.38 -23.31
CA ASN A 10 10.95 5.79 -23.77
C ASN A 10 10.96 4.27 -23.56
N PHE A 11 11.78 3.56 -24.32
CA PHE A 11 11.89 2.10 -24.31
C PHE A 11 13.35 1.67 -24.51
N GLY A 12 13.65 0.39 -24.26
CA GLY A 12 14.96 -0.22 -24.42
C GLY A 12 15.47 -0.90 -23.15
N ALA A 13 16.66 -1.48 -23.25
CA ALA A 13 17.25 -2.33 -22.21
C ALA A 13 17.53 -1.63 -20.87
N VAL A 14 17.49 -0.30 -20.84
CA VAL A 14 17.67 0.51 -19.62
C VAL A 14 16.37 0.68 -18.82
N VAL A 15 15.22 0.25 -19.36
CA VAL A 15 13.96 0.24 -18.63
C VAL A 15 13.92 -1.02 -17.77
N ASP A 16 13.64 -0.87 -16.47
CA ASP A 16 13.49 -2.02 -15.56
C ASP A 16 12.04 -2.56 -15.52
N ILE A 17 11.07 -1.65 -15.48
CA ILE A 17 9.65 -1.97 -15.27
C ILE A 17 8.73 -0.87 -15.83
N PHE A 18 7.57 -1.26 -16.36
CA PHE A 18 6.50 -0.34 -16.76
C PHE A 18 5.50 -0.15 -15.62
N ALA A 19 4.89 1.03 -15.54
CA ALA A 19 3.83 1.35 -14.60
C ALA A 19 2.82 2.33 -15.24
N PRO A 20 1.61 2.51 -14.67
CA PRO A 20 0.60 3.41 -15.21
C PRO A 20 1.10 4.86 -15.31
N GLY A 21 1.12 5.41 -16.52
CA GLY A 21 1.60 6.78 -16.78
C GLY A 21 0.72 7.61 -17.71
N SER A 22 -0.33 7.04 -18.29
CA SER A 22 -1.29 7.77 -19.13
C SER A 22 -2.57 8.07 -18.35
N SER A 23 -3.08 9.30 -18.45
CA SER A 23 -4.33 9.73 -17.83
C SER A 23 -4.39 9.39 -16.34
N ILE A 24 -3.34 9.75 -15.62
CA ILE A 24 -3.23 9.54 -14.18
C ILE A 24 -3.81 10.75 -13.45
N THR A 25 -4.86 10.52 -12.69
CA THR A 25 -5.46 11.51 -11.78
C THR A 25 -4.70 11.52 -10.46
N SER A 26 -4.29 12.69 -10.01
CA SER A 26 -3.69 12.87 -8.69
C SER A 26 -4.05 14.25 -8.13
N THR A 27 -3.58 14.55 -6.92
CA THR A 27 -3.71 15.88 -6.29
C THR A 27 -3.01 16.96 -7.10
N TRP A 28 -3.48 18.20 -6.93
CA TRP A 28 -2.96 19.36 -7.66
C TRP A 28 -2.79 20.58 -6.75
N ASN A 29 -1.93 21.51 -7.13
CA ASN A 29 -1.46 22.59 -6.24
C ASN A 29 -2.39 23.82 -6.19
N THR A 30 -3.58 23.77 -6.80
CA THR A 30 -4.49 24.93 -6.86
C THR A 30 -5.43 25.03 -5.66
N SER A 31 -5.63 23.96 -4.89
CA SER A 31 -6.32 23.95 -3.59
C SER A 31 -6.08 22.63 -2.86
N ASP A 32 -6.45 22.55 -1.57
CA ASP A 32 -6.31 21.34 -0.73
C ASP A 32 -7.14 20.14 -1.22
N SER A 33 -8.13 20.38 -2.08
CA SER A 33 -8.99 19.35 -2.68
C SER A 33 -8.82 19.24 -4.20
N ALA A 34 -7.90 20.00 -4.79
CA ALA A 34 -7.72 20.02 -6.23
C ALA A 34 -7.12 18.71 -6.74
N THR A 35 -7.59 18.29 -7.90
CA THR A 35 -7.05 17.16 -8.64
C THR A 35 -6.77 17.57 -10.07
N ASN A 36 -5.86 16.85 -10.72
CA ASN A 36 -5.58 17.01 -12.14
C ASN A 36 -5.26 15.66 -12.76
N THR A 37 -5.58 15.51 -14.05
CA THR A 37 -5.32 14.28 -14.81
C THR A 37 -4.32 14.57 -15.89
N ILE A 38 -3.12 14.04 -15.75
CA ILE A 38 -2.01 14.28 -16.68
C ILE A 38 -1.34 12.96 -17.08
N SER A 39 -0.46 13.04 -18.09
CA SER A 39 0.24 11.88 -18.64
C SER A 39 1.73 12.13 -18.70
N GLY A 40 2.52 11.11 -18.39
CA GLY A 40 3.97 11.16 -18.48
C GLY A 40 4.62 9.97 -17.79
N THR A 41 5.89 9.71 -18.12
CA THR A 41 6.73 8.80 -17.32
C THR A 41 6.88 9.34 -15.89
N SER A 42 6.82 10.66 -15.70
CA SER A 42 6.73 11.31 -14.39
C SER A 42 5.52 10.86 -13.55
N MET A 43 4.45 10.35 -14.18
CA MET A 43 3.29 9.80 -13.47
C MET A 43 3.44 8.29 -13.24
N ALA A 44 4.22 7.59 -14.07
CA ALA A 44 4.57 6.19 -13.86
C ALA A 44 5.55 6.02 -12.69
N SER A 45 6.58 6.86 -12.59
CA SER A 45 7.60 6.82 -11.54
C SER A 45 7.04 6.80 -10.10
N PRO A 46 6.08 7.65 -9.69
CA PRO A 46 5.54 7.63 -8.33
C PRO A 46 4.78 6.35 -7.99
N HIS A 47 4.23 5.62 -8.97
CA HIS A 47 3.66 4.29 -8.71
C HIS A 47 4.75 3.30 -8.28
N VAL A 48 5.89 3.29 -8.98
CA VAL A 48 7.03 2.43 -8.62
C VAL A 48 7.64 2.85 -7.27
N ALA A 49 7.71 4.15 -6.99
CA ALA A 49 8.17 4.65 -5.70
C ALA A 49 7.24 4.22 -4.55
N GLY A 50 5.92 4.29 -4.74
CA GLY A 50 4.94 3.76 -3.78
C GLY A 50 5.07 2.26 -3.57
N ALA A 51 5.29 1.49 -4.65
CA ALA A 51 5.54 0.06 -4.56
C ALA A 51 6.83 -0.27 -3.79
N ALA A 52 7.90 0.49 -4.02
CA ALA A 52 9.15 0.37 -3.26
C ALA A 52 8.93 0.64 -1.76
N ALA A 53 8.11 1.63 -1.41
CA ALA A 53 7.75 1.91 -0.02
C ALA A 53 6.97 0.76 0.61
N ILE A 54 6.02 0.15 -0.11
CA ILE A 54 5.30 -1.04 0.35
C ILE A 54 6.28 -2.20 0.57
N TYR A 55 7.17 -2.46 -0.39
CA TYR A 55 8.17 -3.52 -0.27
C TYR A 55 9.09 -3.32 0.96
N LEU A 56 9.53 -2.09 1.19
CA LEU A 56 10.36 -1.72 2.35
C LEU A 56 9.60 -1.80 3.68
N ALA A 57 8.27 -1.62 3.68
CA ALA A 57 7.48 -1.80 4.90
C ALA A 57 7.56 -3.24 5.40
N ASP A 58 7.53 -4.22 4.49
CA ASP A 58 7.67 -5.64 4.82
C ASP A 58 9.14 -6.08 4.97
N ASN A 59 10.07 -5.35 4.35
CA ASN A 59 11.49 -5.70 4.29
C ASN A 59 12.41 -4.51 4.64
N PRO A 60 12.36 -3.98 5.88
CA PRO A 60 12.96 -2.68 6.24
C PRO A 60 14.49 -2.61 6.14
N GLY A 61 15.17 -3.75 6.13
CA GLY A 61 16.62 -3.84 5.94
C GLY A 61 17.08 -3.97 4.48
N SER A 62 16.16 -3.94 3.51
CA SER A 62 16.51 -4.14 2.10
C SER A 62 17.32 -2.98 1.54
N THR A 63 18.43 -3.32 0.89
CA THR A 63 19.21 -2.38 0.07
C THR A 63 18.43 -1.96 -1.18
N PRO A 64 18.77 -0.81 -1.81
CA PRO A 64 18.14 -0.39 -3.06
C PRO A 64 18.17 -1.45 -4.18
N ALA A 65 19.26 -2.22 -4.27
CA ALA A 65 19.38 -3.31 -5.23
C ALA A 65 18.39 -4.45 -4.96
N GLN A 66 18.19 -4.81 -3.69
CA GLN A 66 17.21 -5.82 -3.28
C GLN A 66 15.78 -5.34 -3.52
N VAL A 67 15.48 -4.06 -3.27
CA VAL A 67 14.16 -3.49 -3.58
C VAL A 67 13.89 -3.55 -5.08
N SER A 68 14.83 -3.10 -5.92
CA SER A 68 14.69 -3.17 -7.38
C SER A 68 14.46 -4.60 -7.86
N ALA A 69 15.28 -5.55 -7.40
CA ALA A 69 15.14 -6.96 -7.75
C ALA A 69 13.79 -7.54 -7.29
N GLY A 70 13.33 -7.18 -6.08
CA GLY A 70 12.03 -7.59 -5.54
C GLY A 70 10.86 -7.09 -6.38
N LEU A 71 10.87 -5.82 -6.78
CA LEU A 71 9.83 -5.24 -7.65
C LEU A 71 9.82 -5.88 -9.04
N VAL A 72 10.99 -6.10 -9.63
CA VAL A 72 11.14 -6.76 -10.93
C VAL A 72 10.66 -8.23 -10.88
N ALA A 73 10.93 -8.93 -9.77
CA ALA A 73 10.48 -10.31 -9.56
C ALA A 73 8.97 -10.40 -9.33
N ALA A 74 8.36 -9.42 -8.64
CA ALA A 74 6.93 -9.38 -8.37
C ALA A 74 6.09 -8.91 -9.56
N SER A 75 6.70 -8.25 -10.56
CA SER A 75 6.00 -7.71 -11.73
C SER A 75 5.19 -8.74 -12.50
N THR A 76 4.10 -8.29 -13.15
CA THR A 76 3.33 -9.10 -14.09
C THR A 76 4.07 -9.16 -15.44
N PRO A 77 4.57 -10.32 -15.87
CA PRO A 77 5.32 -10.43 -17.11
C PRO A 77 4.41 -10.48 -18.34
N ASN A 78 4.91 -10.02 -19.49
CA ASN A 78 4.33 -10.24 -20.82
C ASN A 78 2.91 -9.69 -21.06
N VAL A 79 2.48 -8.72 -20.25
CA VAL A 79 1.16 -8.07 -20.41
C VAL A 79 1.24 -6.71 -21.10
N VAL A 80 2.43 -6.09 -21.15
CA VAL A 80 2.58 -4.78 -21.77
C VAL A 80 2.49 -4.92 -23.29
N GLY A 81 1.49 -4.27 -23.89
CA GLY A 81 1.34 -4.18 -25.34
C GLY A 81 2.38 -3.23 -25.95
N ASN A 82 3.09 -3.69 -26.98
CA ASN A 82 4.15 -2.93 -27.67
C ASN A 82 5.18 -2.28 -26.70
N PRO A 83 5.90 -3.06 -25.88
CA PRO A 83 6.84 -2.53 -24.89
C PRO A 83 8.07 -1.84 -25.53
N GLY A 84 8.24 -1.96 -26.85
CA GLY A 84 9.39 -1.47 -27.59
C GLY A 84 10.54 -2.49 -27.60
N THR A 85 11.31 -2.48 -28.69
CA THR A 85 12.43 -3.42 -28.88
C THR A 85 13.46 -3.29 -27.76
N GLY A 86 13.83 -4.42 -27.15
CA GLY A 86 14.85 -4.48 -26.10
C GLY A 86 14.35 -4.12 -24.69
N SER A 87 13.12 -3.65 -24.53
CA SER A 87 12.53 -3.44 -23.20
C SER A 87 12.14 -4.77 -22.54
N PRO A 88 12.30 -4.93 -21.23
CA PRO A 88 11.66 -6.02 -20.51
C PRO A 88 10.14 -5.83 -20.49
N ASN A 89 9.39 -6.87 -20.82
CA ASN A 89 7.92 -6.83 -20.74
C ASN A 89 7.47 -7.15 -19.31
N ARG A 90 7.50 -6.14 -18.44
CA ARG A 90 7.19 -6.24 -17.01
C ARG A 90 6.29 -5.09 -16.58
N LEU A 91 5.12 -5.38 -16.06
CA LEU A 91 4.19 -4.38 -15.51
C LEU A 91 4.23 -4.43 -13.98
N LEU A 92 4.34 -3.28 -13.32
CA LEU A 92 4.36 -3.14 -11.87
C LEU A 92 3.17 -3.84 -11.22
N TYR A 93 3.43 -4.60 -10.16
CA TYR A 93 2.44 -5.30 -9.36
C TYR A 93 2.80 -5.23 -7.88
N VAL A 94 1.81 -4.94 -7.03
CA VAL A 94 1.97 -4.76 -5.57
C VAL A 94 1.06 -5.71 -4.76
N GLY A 95 0.54 -6.78 -5.37
CA GLY A 95 -0.42 -7.68 -4.72
C GLY A 95 -1.85 -7.14 -4.71
N ALA A 96 -2.74 -7.83 -3.98
CA ALA A 96 -4.16 -7.47 -3.84
C ALA A 96 -4.43 -6.31 -2.85
N GLY A 97 -3.43 -5.51 -2.51
CA GLY A 97 -3.62 -4.29 -1.71
C GLY A 97 -3.78 -4.49 -0.20
N SER A 98 -3.34 -5.61 0.38
CA SER A 98 -3.23 -5.72 1.85
C SER A 98 -1.99 -5.00 2.35
N THR A 99 -1.88 -3.69 2.09
CA THR A 99 -0.87 -2.87 2.74
C THR A 99 -1.32 -2.68 4.18
N ASN A 100 -0.65 -3.34 5.12
CA ASN A 100 -0.62 -2.76 6.45
C ASN A 100 -0.02 -1.36 6.31
N PRO A 101 -0.73 -0.30 6.75
CA PRO A 101 -0.13 1.03 6.77
C PRO A 101 1.23 0.95 7.46
N PRO A 102 2.30 1.51 6.87
CA PRO A 102 3.61 1.49 7.50
C PRO A 102 3.54 2.15 8.89
N GLY A 103 4.03 1.46 9.90
CA GLY A 103 3.97 1.88 11.29
C GLY A 103 4.04 0.68 12.24
N LYS A 104 4.49 0.91 13.48
CA LYS A 104 4.43 -0.14 14.51
C LYS A 104 2.96 -0.47 14.76
N LYS A 105 2.61 -1.74 14.59
CA LYS A 105 1.32 -2.27 15.01
C LYS A 105 1.44 -2.85 16.40
N PHE A 106 0.42 -2.58 17.21
CA PHE A 106 0.25 -3.16 18.53
C PHE A 106 -1.13 -3.76 18.55
N GLU A 107 -1.21 -5.05 18.84
CA GLU A 107 -2.47 -5.79 18.87
C GLU A 107 -2.45 -6.76 20.06
N ASN A 108 -3.64 -7.08 20.55
CA ASN A 108 -3.87 -8.20 21.46
C ASN A 108 -4.82 -9.16 20.75
N THR A 109 -4.31 -10.33 20.39
CA THR A 109 -5.07 -11.38 19.69
C THR A 109 -5.65 -12.43 20.65
N THR A 110 -5.41 -12.30 21.95
CA THR A 110 -5.96 -13.19 22.97
C THR A 110 -7.45 -12.91 23.15
N GLY A 111 -8.27 -13.95 23.12
CA GLY A 111 -9.70 -13.84 23.43
C GLY A 111 -9.94 -13.65 24.92
N TYR A 112 -10.75 -12.65 25.27
CA TYR A 112 -11.19 -12.40 26.65
C TYR A 112 -12.69 -12.68 26.76
N ALA A 113 -13.07 -13.52 27.72
CA ALA A 113 -14.46 -13.79 28.01
C ALA A 113 -15.10 -12.60 28.71
N ILE A 114 -16.21 -12.10 28.15
CA ILE A 114 -17.05 -11.07 28.77
C ILE A 114 -18.17 -11.81 29.50
N ASN A 115 -18.18 -11.79 30.84
CA ASN A 115 -19.26 -12.41 31.62
C ASN A 115 -20.38 -11.39 31.88
N ASP A 116 -21.61 -11.86 32.08
CA ASP A 116 -22.77 -11.03 32.36
C ASP A 116 -22.55 -10.09 33.55
N ASN A 117 -22.96 -8.82 33.40
CA ASN A 117 -22.82 -7.75 34.40
C ASN A 117 -21.39 -7.56 34.94
N SER A 118 -20.38 -7.95 34.15
CA SER A 118 -18.96 -7.77 34.50
C SER A 118 -18.23 -6.94 33.45
N THR A 119 -17.15 -6.31 33.87
CA THR A 119 -16.19 -5.68 32.98
C THR A 119 -15.02 -6.62 32.74
N VAL A 120 -14.46 -6.56 31.53
CA VAL A 120 -13.20 -7.25 31.20
C VAL A 120 -12.25 -6.27 30.53
N GLU A 121 -10.96 -6.42 30.81
CA GLU A 121 -9.91 -5.63 30.19
C GLU A 121 -9.13 -6.50 29.19
N SER A 122 -8.98 -6.01 27.95
CA SER A 122 -8.08 -6.57 26.94
C SER A 122 -6.94 -5.58 26.70
N PRO A 123 -5.80 -5.70 27.43
CA PRO A 123 -4.73 -4.73 27.32
C PRO A 123 -3.93 -4.89 26.02
N VAL A 124 -3.62 -3.78 25.36
CA VAL A 124 -2.64 -3.73 24.25
C VAL A 124 -1.41 -2.97 24.76
N THR A 125 -0.27 -3.64 24.87
CA THR A 125 0.97 -3.00 25.32
C THR A 125 1.64 -2.26 24.17
N VAL A 126 1.72 -0.93 24.28
CA VAL A 126 2.41 -0.05 23.32
C VAL A 126 3.73 0.41 23.92
N THR A 127 4.87 -0.03 23.37
CA THR A 127 6.21 0.37 23.85
C THR A 127 7.13 0.84 22.71
N GLY A 128 8.11 1.66 23.08
CA GLY A 128 9.13 2.16 22.14
C GLY A 128 8.60 3.17 21.11
N ILE A 129 7.56 3.92 21.44
CA ILE A 129 7.08 5.09 20.69
C ILE A 129 7.24 6.31 21.58
N THR A 130 7.93 7.34 21.10
CA THR A 130 8.07 8.65 21.77
C THR A 130 6.98 9.60 21.30
N GLY A 131 6.40 10.38 22.23
CA GLY A 131 5.33 11.34 21.95
C GLY A 131 3.93 10.83 22.32
N ASN A 132 2.92 11.67 22.10
CA ASN A 132 1.52 11.34 22.36
C ASN A 132 0.91 10.63 21.14
N ALA A 133 -0.09 9.77 21.38
CA ALA A 133 -0.91 9.21 20.31
C ALA A 133 -1.61 10.34 19.51
N PRO A 134 -1.70 10.23 18.17
CA PRO A 134 -2.44 11.21 17.37
C PRO A 134 -3.91 11.29 17.82
N ALA A 135 -4.50 12.48 17.80
CA ALA A 135 -5.92 12.68 18.13
C ALA A 135 -6.88 11.89 17.21
N ALA A 136 -6.41 11.48 16.03
CA ALA A 136 -7.18 10.70 15.05
C ALA A 136 -6.87 9.19 15.10
N LEU A 137 -6.11 8.70 16.08
CA LEU A 137 -5.81 7.26 16.19
C LEU A 137 -7.10 6.47 16.47
N GLN A 138 -7.41 5.51 15.61
CA GLN A 138 -8.53 4.59 15.80
C GLN A 138 -8.01 3.23 16.31
N VAL A 139 -8.66 2.68 17.34
CA VAL A 139 -8.36 1.34 17.87
C VAL A 139 -9.52 0.42 17.50
N PRO A 140 -9.36 -0.49 16.53
CA PRO A 140 -10.40 -1.46 16.22
C PRO A 140 -10.53 -2.48 17.34
N VAL A 141 -11.75 -2.73 17.81
CA VAL A 141 -12.07 -3.77 18.79
C VAL A 141 -12.97 -4.79 18.13
N ASN A 142 -12.60 -6.07 18.19
CA ASN A 142 -13.44 -7.15 17.70
C ASN A 142 -14.13 -7.83 18.89
N ILE A 143 -15.46 -7.80 18.92
CA ILE A 143 -16.27 -8.44 19.95
C ILE A 143 -17.10 -9.52 19.28
N SER A 144 -16.93 -10.77 19.72
CA SER A 144 -17.76 -11.90 19.28
C SER A 144 -18.72 -12.28 20.39
N HIS A 145 -20.01 -12.41 20.06
CA HIS A 145 -21.06 -12.82 20.98
C HIS A 145 -22.05 -13.75 20.25
N THR A 146 -22.65 -14.69 20.97
CA THR A 146 -23.54 -15.71 20.39
C THR A 146 -25.01 -15.28 20.29
N TYR A 147 -25.41 -14.18 20.93
CA TYR A 147 -26.82 -13.72 21.01
C TYR A 147 -27.03 -12.30 20.50
N ILE A 148 -27.92 -12.11 19.52
CA ILE A 148 -28.26 -10.82 18.91
C ILE A 148 -29.09 -9.99 19.92
N GLY A 149 -28.57 -8.83 20.38
CA GLY A 149 -29.38 -7.84 21.11
C GLY A 149 -28.77 -7.20 22.36
N ASP A 150 -27.63 -7.68 22.89
CA ASP A 150 -27.11 -7.24 24.19
C ASP A 150 -25.82 -6.40 24.13
N LEU A 151 -25.30 -6.13 22.92
CA LEU A 151 -24.11 -5.30 22.76
C LEU A 151 -24.48 -3.81 22.74
N LYS A 152 -24.32 -3.15 23.88
CA LYS A 152 -24.30 -1.68 23.98
C LYS A 152 -22.85 -1.24 24.21
N ILE A 153 -22.32 -0.44 23.29
CA ILE A 153 -21.01 0.22 23.44
C ILE A 153 -21.33 1.67 23.83
N ASP A 154 -21.07 2.03 25.08
CA ASP A 154 -21.15 3.41 25.59
C ASP A 154 -19.78 4.09 25.55
#